data_AF-A0A453S756-F1
#
_entry.id   AF-A0A453S756-F1
#
_cell.length_a   1.000
_cell.length_b   1.000
_cell.length_c   1.000
_cell.angle_alpha   90.00
_cell.angle_beta   90.00
_cell.angle_gamma   90.00
#
_symmetry.space_group_name_H-M   'P 1'
#
loop_
_entity.id
_entity.type
_entity.pdbx_description
1 polymer ?
#
loop_
_entity_poly.entity_id
_entity_poly.type
_entity_poly.pdbx_seq_one_letter_code
_entity_poly.pdbx_strand_id
1 'polypeptide(L)'
;VTEDIGTAGALRAISKRLVANDVLVISGDLVTDVLPGAVAATHRRNGAAVTALLCSVPVSGPSDAASSGGKDKAKKPCRLNIVGLDITRQFLLHVVSGTDVEKDVRVYKRKIRAVGQMEIRSDLMDAHLYAFNRTTLQDVLEQKEAYRSIRLEVLPYLVKSQLRSAPSGGEGTIVDETGNVVVPPSSNLQCLSQHRAIAPSAFKQDLLASSGGGTHRCCVYIASKNKYCHRLNSIQAYCDINRDVRI
;
A
#
# COMPACT_ATOMS: atom_id res chain seq x y z
N VAL A 1 -14.91 -15.40 -15.85
CA VAL A 1 -13.56 -14.84 -16.00
C VAL A 1 -12.63 -16.04 -16.15
N THR A 2 -11.86 -16.15 -17.22
CA THR A 2 -10.90 -17.25 -17.35
C THR A 2 -9.80 -17.10 -16.29
N GLU A 3 -9.30 -18.21 -15.74
CA GLU A 3 -8.37 -18.19 -14.60
C GLU A 3 -7.07 -17.42 -14.88
N ASP A 4 -6.69 -17.31 -16.16
CA ASP A 4 -5.44 -16.66 -16.59
C ASP A 4 -5.42 -15.13 -16.52
N ILE A 5 -6.58 -14.49 -16.33
CA ILE A 5 -6.73 -13.03 -16.40
C ILE A 5 -6.20 -12.31 -15.13
N GLY A 6 -6.18 -13.00 -13.99
CA GLY A 6 -5.77 -12.43 -12.70
C GLY A 6 -6.76 -11.41 -12.12
N THR A 7 -6.47 -10.91 -10.91
CA THR A 7 -7.37 -10.00 -10.17
C THR A 7 -7.51 -8.62 -10.83
N ALA A 8 -6.45 -8.08 -11.42
CA ALA A 8 -6.50 -6.78 -12.10
C ALA A 8 -7.27 -6.88 -13.43
N GLY A 9 -7.06 -7.95 -14.19
CA GLY A 9 -7.82 -8.17 -15.42
C GLY A 9 -9.29 -8.50 -15.16
N ALA A 10 -9.62 -9.21 -14.07
CA ALA A 10 -11.00 -9.44 -13.65
C ALA A 10 -11.71 -8.11 -13.35
N LEU A 11 -11.02 -7.20 -12.66
CA LEU A 11 -11.53 -5.87 -12.36
C LEU A 11 -11.68 -5.00 -13.62
N ARG A 12 -10.75 -5.13 -14.58
CA ARG A 12 -10.84 -4.49 -15.89
C ARG A 12 -12.06 -4.96 -16.68
N ALA A 13 -12.37 -6.26 -16.65
CA ALA A 13 -13.53 -6.83 -17.34
C ALA A 13 -14.88 -6.30 -16.83
N ILE A 14 -14.94 -5.89 -15.56
CA ILE A 14 -16.15 -5.33 -14.94
C ILE A 14 -16.12 -3.80 -14.81
N SER A 15 -15.08 -3.12 -15.31
CA SER A 15 -14.86 -1.68 -15.08
C SER A 15 -16.05 -0.81 -15.50
N LYS A 16 -16.72 -1.18 -16.60
CA LYS A 16 -17.91 -0.51 -17.14
C LYS A 16 -19.16 -0.65 -16.25
N ARG A 17 -19.18 -1.63 -15.34
CA ARG A 17 -20.28 -1.87 -14.40
C ARG A 17 -20.08 -1.15 -13.06
N LEU A 18 -18.89 -0.61 -12.81
CA LEU A 18 -18.58 0.12 -11.57
C LEU A 18 -19.14 1.54 -11.68
N VAL A 19 -20.26 1.79 -11.01
CA VAL A 19 -20.96 3.09 -11.04
C VAL A 19 -20.63 4.01 -9.85
N ALA A 20 -20.20 3.44 -8.73
CA ALA A 20 -19.89 4.19 -7.53
C ALA A 20 -18.56 4.97 -7.66
N ASN A 21 -18.42 6.05 -6.88
CA ASN A 21 -17.17 6.82 -6.85
C ASN A 21 -16.01 6.03 -6.26
N ASP A 22 -16.30 5.19 -5.27
CA ASP A 22 -15.33 4.34 -4.60
C ASP A 22 -15.74 2.87 -4.76
N VAL A 23 -14.75 1.99 -4.93
CA VAL A 23 -14.93 0.55 -5.15
C VAL A 23 -14.20 -0.20 -4.07
N LEU A 24 -14.91 -1.11 -3.39
CA LEU A 24 -14.31 -2.01 -2.42
C LEU A 24 -14.03 -3.36 -3.08
N VAL A 25 -12.78 -3.80 -3.00
CA VAL A 25 -12.31 -5.11 -3.49
C VAL A 25 -11.95 -5.95 -2.28
N ILE A 26 -12.57 -7.13 -2.16
CA ILE A 26 -12.36 -8.06 -1.05
C ILE A 26 -12.01 -9.42 -1.65
N SER A 27 -10.98 -10.08 -1.10
CA SER A 27 -10.65 -11.46 -1.47
C SER A 27 -11.61 -12.46 -0.81
N GLY A 28 -11.99 -13.51 -1.53
CA GLY A 28 -12.97 -14.51 -1.06
C GLY A 28 -12.47 -15.43 0.06
N ASP A 29 -11.17 -15.40 0.38
CA ASP A 29 -10.51 -16.17 1.43
C ASP A 29 -10.21 -15.32 2.69
N LEU A 30 -10.77 -14.11 2.80
CA LEU A 30 -10.60 -13.25 3.96
C LEU A 30 -11.62 -13.57 5.06
N VAL A 31 -11.11 -13.85 6.27
CA VAL A 31 -11.92 -14.01 7.49
C VAL A 31 -11.55 -12.89 8.46
N THR A 32 -12.47 -11.97 8.73
CA THR A 32 -12.19 -10.81 9.59
C THR A 32 -13.40 -10.21 10.30
N ASP A 33 -13.17 -9.71 11.53
CA ASP A 33 -14.09 -8.86 12.31
C ASP A 33 -13.96 -7.37 11.96
N VAL A 34 -13.03 -7.02 11.06
CA VAL A 34 -12.85 -5.63 10.62
C VAL A 34 -14.00 -5.28 9.69
N LEU A 35 -14.79 -4.30 10.11
CA LEU A 35 -15.90 -3.80 9.32
C LEU A 35 -15.37 -3.18 8.01
N PRO A 36 -15.86 -3.61 6.83
CA PRO A 36 -15.55 -2.96 5.55
C PRO A 36 -15.78 -1.44 5.57
N GLY A 37 -16.81 -1.01 6.32
CA GLY A 37 -17.12 0.40 6.53
C GLY A 37 -16.01 1.21 7.21
N ALA A 38 -15.18 0.60 8.07
CA ALA A 38 -14.06 1.27 8.72
C ALA A 38 -12.94 1.60 7.71
N VAL A 39 -12.68 0.67 6.78
CA VAL A 39 -11.71 0.88 5.70
C VAL A 39 -12.24 1.92 4.70
N ALA A 40 -13.52 1.83 4.33
CA ALA A 40 -14.17 2.82 3.47
C ALA A 40 -14.25 4.23 4.11
N ALA A 41 -14.43 4.31 5.44
CA ALA A 41 -14.41 5.59 6.15
C ALA A 41 -13.01 6.22 6.14
N THR A 42 -11.97 5.41 6.37
CA THR A 42 -10.57 5.84 6.30
C THR A 42 -10.21 6.32 4.89
N HIS A 43 -10.65 5.58 3.88
CA HIS A 43 -10.49 5.93 2.47
C HIS A 43 -11.07 7.31 2.14
N ARG A 44 -12.34 7.52 2.49
CA ARG A 44 -13.04 8.79 2.23
C ARG A 44 -12.49 9.95 3.04
N ARG A 45 -12.15 9.72 4.32
CA ARG A 45 -11.59 10.75 5.21
C ARG A 45 -10.29 11.34 4.66
N ASN A 46 -9.47 10.51 4.02
CA ASN A 46 -8.15 10.92 3.54
C ASN A 46 -8.12 11.27 2.03
N GLY A 47 -9.25 11.16 1.33
CA GLY A 47 -9.31 11.34 -0.13
C GLY A 47 -8.30 10.46 -0.87
N ALA A 48 -8.18 9.20 -0.45
CA ALA A 48 -7.13 8.31 -0.95
C ALA A 48 -7.47 7.74 -2.33
N ALA A 49 -6.47 7.50 -3.17
CA ALA A 49 -6.64 6.68 -4.37
C ALA A 49 -6.82 5.19 -4.03
N VAL A 50 -6.14 4.73 -2.99
CA VAL A 50 -6.31 3.37 -2.46
C VAL A 50 -6.13 3.36 -0.95
N THR A 51 -6.89 2.53 -0.25
CA THR A 51 -6.69 2.22 1.16
C THR A 51 -6.65 0.72 1.33
N ALA A 52 -5.52 0.20 1.83
CA ALA A 52 -5.32 -1.23 2.06
C ALA A 52 -5.55 -1.59 3.53
N LEU A 53 -6.21 -2.71 3.78
CA LEU A 53 -6.29 -3.33 5.09
C LEU A 53 -5.03 -4.16 5.35
N LEU A 54 -4.30 -3.79 6.40
CA LEU A 54 -3.20 -4.59 6.93
C LEU A 54 -3.55 -5.14 8.30
N CYS A 55 -3.19 -6.39 8.57
CA CYS A 55 -3.36 -7.02 9.88
C CYS A 55 -2.02 -7.55 10.38
N SER A 56 -1.91 -7.83 11.69
CA SER A 56 -0.72 -8.50 12.22
C SER A 56 -0.57 -9.88 11.60
N VAL A 57 0.66 -10.27 11.27
CA VAL A 57 0.96 -11.64 10.82
C VAL A 57 0.53 -12.60 11.94
N PRO A 58 -0.35 -13.58 11.65
CA PRO A 58 -0.75 -14.58 12.62
C PRO A 58 0.46 -15.31 13.20
N VAL A 59 0.50 -15.45 14.52
CA VAL A 59 1.46 -16.35 15.16
C VAL A 59 0.87 -17.75 15.03
N SER A 60 1.31 -18.52 14.02
CA SER A 60 0.94 -19.93 13.94
C SER A 60 1.35 -20.62 15.25
N GLY A 61 0.44 -21.39 15.82
CA GLY A 61 0.71 -22.15 17.05
C GLY A 61 1.91 -23.09 16.90
N PRO A 62 2.38 -23.74 18.00
CA PRO A 62 3.38 -24.78 17.88
C PRO A 62 2.89 -25.78 16.84
N SER A 63 3.68 -25.95 15.78
CA SER A 63 3.39 -26.96 14.78
C SER A 63 3.38 -28.30 15.49
N ASP A 64 2.24 -29.00 15.50
CA ASP A 64 2.13 -30.39 15.93
C ASP A 64 2.91 -31.35 15.00
N ALA A 65 3.75 -30.83 14.10
CA ALA A 65 4.94 -31.55 13.67
C ALA A 65 5.97 -31.56 14.82
N ALA A 66 5.69 -32.34 15.86
CA ALA A 66 6.72 -33.03 16.60
C ALA A 66 7.45 -33.95 15.61
N SER A 67 8.36 -33.36 14.82
CA SER A 67 9.36 -34.10 14.06
C SER A 67 10.27 -34.75 15.08
N SER A 68 10.03 -36.03 15.31
CA SER A 68 11.06 -36.96 15.74
C SER A 68 12.28 -36.78 14.82
N GLY A 69 13.39 -36.35 15.41
CA GLY A 69 14.77 -36.55 14.92
C GLY A 69 15.17 -35.95 13.57
N GLY A 70 16.09 -34.99 13.58
CA GLY A 70 16.96 -34.74 12.42
C GLY A 70 17.56 -33.33 12.34
N LYS A 71 18.85 -33.25 12.69
CA LYS A 71 19.86 -32.20 12.39
C LYS A 71 19.40 -30.91 11.69
N ASP A 72 19.68 -29.80 12.38
CA ASP A 72 19.85 -28.42 11.89
C ASP A 72 19.79 -28.24 10.37
N LYS A 73 18.58 -28.04 9.85
CA LYS A 73 18.38 -27.22 8.65
C LYS A 73 17.97 -25.86 9.15
N ALA A 74 18.90 -24.90 9.09
CA ALA A 74 18.63 -23.49 9.35
C ALA A 74 17.26 -23.14 8.75
N LYS A 75 16.28 -22.81 9.61
CA LYS A 75 14.96 -22.34 9.17
C LYS A 75 15.22 -21.25 8.14
N LYS A 76 14.88 -21.49 6.87
CA LYS A 76 14.93 -20.43 5.84
C LYS A 76 14.20 -19.22 6.45
N PRO A 77 14.83 -18.03 6.47
CA PRO A 77 14.17 -16.84 6.97
C PRO A 77 12.81 -16.71 6.28
N CYS A 78 11.75 -16.63 7.08
CA CYS A 78 10.43 -16.33 6.53
C CYS A 78 10.55 -14.99 5.81
N ARG A 79 10.39 -14.99 4.49
CA ARG A 79 10.46 -13.77 3.68
C ARG A 79 9.19 -12.96 3.92
N LEU A 80 9.23 -12.12 4.96
CA LEU A 80 8.12 -11.26 5.35
C LEU A 80 8.02 -10.06 4.42
N ASN A 81 6.79 -9.56 4.22
CA ASN A 81 6.57 -8.34 3.47
C ASN A 81 7.09 -7.15 4.29
N ILE A 82 7.69 -6.18 3.61
CA ILE A 82 8.18 -4.96 4.24
C ILE A 82 7.25 -3.82 3.85
N VAL A 83 6.68 -3.17 4.85
CA VAL A 83 5.73 -2.08 4.70
C VAL A 83 6.32 -0.82 5.34
N GLY A 84 6.27 0.28 4.61
CA GLY A 84 6.66 1.59 5.09
C GLY A 84 5.47 2.51 5.25
N LEU A 85 5.34 3.09 6.43
CA LEU A 85 4.15 3.80 6.89
C LEU A 85 4.48 5.19 7.43
N ASP A 86 3.53 6.10 7.29
CA ASP A 86 3.40 7.26 8.18
C ASP A 86 2.19 7.00 9.08
N ILE A 87 2.42 6.59 10.33
CA ILE A 87 1.36 6.27 11.29
C ILE A 87 0.51 7.49 11.66
N THR A 88 1.08 8.69 11.58
CA THR A 88 0.38 9.91 12.00
C THR A 88 -0.69 10.30 11.00
N ARG A 89 -0.43 10.08 9.70
CA ARG A 89 -1.35 10.37 8.59
C ARG A 89 -2.00 9.12 8.00
N GLN A 90 -1.65 7.93 8.52
CA GLN A 90 -2.08 6.63 8.01
C GLN A 90 -1.75 6.44 6.52
N PHE A 91 -0.59 6.94 6.07
CA PHE A 91 -0.16 6.79 4.68
C PHE A 91 0.67 5.52 4.48
N LEU A 92 0.40 4.85 3.37
CA LEU A 92 1.17 3.74 2.86
C LEU A 92 2.22 4.27 1.89
N LEU A 93 3.47 4.30 2.33
CA LEU A 93 4.58 4.93 1.60
C LEU A 93 5.45 3.92 0.86
N HIS A 94 5.50 2.67 1.31
CA HIS A 94 6.32 1.63 0.70
C HIS A 94 5.72 0.26 0.94
N VAL A 95 5.78 -0.60 -0.09
CA VAL A 95 5.37 -2.00 -0.03
C VAL A 95 6.37 -2.79 -0.85
N VAL A 96 6.96 -3.82 -0.25
CA VAL A 96 7.84 -4.78 -0.91
C VAL A 96 7.44 -6.17 -0.45
N SER A 97 7.19 -7.07 -1.40
CA SER A 97 6.94 -8.47 -1.09
C SER A 97 8.22 -9.09 -0.57
N GLY A 98 8.14 -9.95 0.44
CA GLY A 98 9.32 -10.66 0.94
C GLY A 98 10.02 -11.48 -0.14
N THR A 99 9.29 -11.96 -1.15
CA THR A 99 9.85 -12.67 -2.32
C THR A 99 10.80 -11.82 -3.13
N ASP A 100 10.56 -10.52 -3.17
CA ASP A 100 11.24 -9.53 -4.02
C ASP A 100 12.38 -8.84 -3.27
N VAL A 101 12.53 -9.13 -1.97
CA VAL A 101 13.66 -8.67 -1.18
C VAL A 101 14.88 -9.54 -1.53
N GLU A 102 15.84 -8.94 -2.21
CA GLU A 102 17.15 -9.54 -2.45
C GLU A 102 18.08 -9.31 -1.26
N LYS A 103 19.04 -8.37 -1.38
CA LYS A 103 19.98 -7.99 -0.31
C LYS A 103 19.56 -6.71 0.40
N ASP A 104 19.10 -5.71 -0.36
CA ASP A 104 18.81 -4.37 0.14
C ASP A 104 17.40 -3.92 -0.21
N VAL A 105 16.77 -3.16 0.70
CA VAL A 105 15.50 -2.48 0.47
C VAL A 105 15.78 -1.01 0.15
N ARG A 106 15.41 -0.58 -1.06
CA ARG A 106 15.64 0.80 -1.51
C ARG A 106 14.41 1.66 -1.25
N VAL A 107 14.56 2.68 -0.40
CA VAL A 107 13.54 3.71 -0.15
C VAL A 107 14.02 5.05 -0.70
N TYR A 108 13.17 5.71 -1.50
CA TYR A 108 13.50 7.03 -2.05
C TYR A 108 13.52 8.09 -0.95
N LYS A 109 14.64 8.81 -0.81
CA LYS A 109 14.83 9.91 0.15
C LYS A 109 13.73 10.98 0.08
N ARG A 110 13.16 11.24 -1.11
CA ARG A 110 12.05 12.19 -1.29
C ARG A 110 10.81 11.83 -0.46
N LYS A 111 10.52 10.53 -0.28
CA LYS A 111 9.37 10.08 0.50
C LYS A 111 9.56 10.42 1.97
N ILE A 112 10.72 10.07 2.52
CA ILE A 112 11.10 10.37 3.91
C ILE A 112 11.10 11.88 4.16
N ARG A 113 11.67 12.67 3.24
CA ARG A 113 11.66 14.15 3.34
C ARG A 113 10.25 14.74 3.33
N ALA A 114 9.34 14.18 2.54
CA ALA A 114 7.97 14.68 2.42
C ALA A 114 7.11 14.40 3.66
N VAL A 115 7.34 13.28 4.35
CA VAL A 115 6.58 12.90 5.56
C VAL A 115 7.30 13.22 6.87
N GLY A 116 8.60 13.49 6.83
CA GLY A 116 9.46 13.72 7.99
C GLY A 116 9.92 12.44 8.69
N GLN A 117 8.99 11.51 8.93
CA GLN A 117 9.25 10.23 9.58
C GLN A 117 8.55 9.09 8.84
N MET A 118 9.23 7.95 8.73
CA MET A 118 8.70 6.74 8.11
C MET A 118 8.99 5.54 9.02
N GLU A 119 7.94 4.83 9.39
CA GLU A 119 8.02 3.60 10.17
C GLU A 119 8.07 2.39 9.23
N ILE A 120 9.02 1.49 9.45
CA ILE A 120 9.16 0.25 8.69
C ILE A 120 8.67 -0.91 9.54
N ARG A 121 7.73 -1.69 9.00
CA ARG A 121 7.12 -2.86 9.66
C ARG A 121 7.21 -4.09 8.78
N SER A 122 7.57 -5.22 9.39
CA SER A 122 7.58 -6.55 8.78
C SER A 122 6.57 -7.51 9.43
N ASP A 123 5.90 -7.07 10.49
CA ASP A 123 4.91 -7.84 11.25
C ASP A 123 3.49 -7.69 10.71
N LEU A 124 3.33 -7.11 9.50
CA LEU A 124 2.05 -6.85 8.85
C LEU A 124 1.83 -7.75 7.63
N MET A 125 0.63 -8.32 7.55
CA MET A 125 0.06 -9.06 6.44
C MET A 125 -0.89 -8.17 5.64
N ASP A 126 -0.89 -8.31 4.32
CA ASP A 126 -1.90 -7.73 3.44
C ASP A 126 -3.17 -8.60 3.41
N ALA A 127 -4.28 -8.06 3.90
CA ALA A 127 -5.56 -8.77 3.98
C ALA A 127 -6.31 -8.84 2.64
N HIS A 128 -5.82 -8.21 1.56
CA HIS A 128 -6.47 -8.09 0.24
C HIS A 128 -7.90 -7.56 0.34
N LEU A 129 -8.09 -6.60 1.25
CA LEU A 129 -9.25 -5.73 1.27
C LEU A 129 -8.77 -4.33 0.94
N TYR A 130 -9.25 -3.79 -0.18
CA TYR A 130 -8.82 -2.52 -0.72
C TYR A 130 -10.04 -1.65 -1.02
N ALA A 131 -10.03 -0.41 -0.57
CA ALA A 131 -10.94 0.63 -1.06
C ALA A 131 -10.20 1.47 -2.11
N PHE A 132 -10.74 1.56 -3.31
CA PHE A 132 -10.17 2.32 -4.42
C PHE A 132 -11.07 3.48 -4.81
N ASN A 133 -10.46 4.60 -5.16
CA ASN A 133 -11.14 5.62 -5.93
C ASN A 133 -11.31 5.12 -7.38
N ARG A 134 -12.53 5.17 -7.91
CA ARG A 134 -12.88 4.57 -9.20
C ARG A 134 -12.07 5.16 -10.35
N THR A 135 -11.95 6.49 -10.43
CA THR A 135 -11.27 7.13 -11.58
C THR A 135 -9.80 6.78 -11.57
N THR A 136 -9.14 6.89 -10.41
CA THR A 136 -7.72 6.51 -10.28
C THR A 136 -7.50 5.03 -10.61
N LEU A 137 -8.40 4.15 -10.18
CA LEU A 137 -8.32 2.72 -10.49
C LEU A 137 -8.49 2.46 -11.99
N GLN A 138 -9.47 3.10 -12.63
CA GLN A 138 -9.71 2.98 -14.07
C GLN A 138 -8.49 3.46 -14.87
N ASP A 139 -7.95 4.64 -14.52
CA ASP A 139 -6.76 5.22 -15.16
C ASP A 139 -5.57 4.25 -15.12
N VAL A 140 -5.32 3.61 -13.97
CA VAL A 140 -4.23 2.63 -13.83
C VAL A 140 -4.50 1.38 -14.65
N LEU A 141 -5.73 0.86 -14.63
CA LEU A 141 -6.09 -0.36 -15.33
C LEU A 141 -6.07 -0.20 -16.86
N GLU A 142 -6.33 1.01 -17.36
CA GLU A 142 -6.24 1.39 -18.78
C GLU A 142 -4.80 1.66 -19.19
N GLN A 143 -4.03 2.41 -18.41
CA GLN A 143 -2.62 2.72 -18.72
C GLN A 143 -1.69 1.50 -18.62
N LYS A 144 -2.05 0.49 -17.82
CA LYS A 144 -1.22 -0.68 -17.51
C LYS A 144 -1.95 -1.97 -17.84
N GLU A 145 -2.19 -2.20 -19.13
CA GLU A 145 -2.88 -3.40 -19.63
C GLU A 145 -2.20 -4.71 -19.21
N ALA A 146 -0.88 -4.71 -19.09
CA ALA A 146 -0.08 -5.87 -18.70
C ALA A 146 -0.28 -6.30 -17.23
N TYR A 147 -0.83 -5.44 -16.37
CA TYR A 147 -1.05 -5.80 -14.96
C TYR A 147 -2.15 -6.85 -14.82
N ARG A 148 -1.80 -7.92 -14.12
CA ARG A 148 -2.64 -9.09 -13.79
C ARG A 148 -3.02 -9.12 -12.30
N SER A 149 -2.23 -8.55 -11.40
CA SER A 149 -2.44 -8.63 -9.95
C SER A 149 -2.59 -7.27 -9.29
N ILE A 150 -3.71 -7.08 -8.57
CA ILE A 150 -3.94 -5.86 -7.77
C ILE A 150 -2.86 -5.73 -6.70
N ARG A 151 -2.56 -6.82 -5.98
CA ARG A 151 -1.59 -6.83 -4.88
C ARG A 151 -0.16 -6.64 -5.35
N LEU A 152 0.26 -7.33 -6.42
CA LEU A 152 1.67 -7.37 -6.81
C LEU A 152 2.05 -6.21 -7.74
N GLU A 153 1.09 -5.63 -8.47
CA GLU A 153 1.39 -4.65 -9.51
C GLU A 153 0.65 -3.33 -9.27
N VAL A 154 -0.70 -3.35 -9.20
CA VAL A 154 -1.51 -2.12 -9.10
C VAL A 154 -1.22 -1.34 -7.82
N LEU A 155 -1.25 -2.00 -6.65
CA LEU A 155 -1.01 -1.36 -5.36
C LEU A 155 0.44 -0.84 -5.25
N PRO A 156 1.50 -1.63 -5.53
CA PRO A 156 2.86 -1.12 -5.53
C PRO A 156 3.09 0.00 -6.54
N TYR A 157 2.46 -0.06 -7.73
CA TYR A 157 2.51 1.03 -8.71
C TYR A 157 1.95 2.32 -8.12
N LEU A 158 0.73 2.28 -7.56
CA LEU A 158 0.09 3.43 -6.93
C LEU A 158 0.95 4.00 -5.80
N VAL A 159 1.48 3.15 -4.91
CA VAL A 159 2.37 3.58 -3.82
C VAL A 159 3.67 4.20 -4.36
N LYS A 160 4.23 3.69 -5.47
CA LYS A 160 5.46 4.23 -6.10
C LYS A 160 5.22 5.53 -6.87
N SER A 161 4.01 5.77 -7.37
CA SER A 161 3.65 6.97 -8.12
C SER A 161 3.22 8.14 -7.23
N GLN A 162 2.90 7.90 -5.95
CA GLN A 162 2.73 8.95 -4.95
C GLN A 162 3.91 9.93 -4.92
N LEU A 163 3.61 11.19 -4.56
CA LEU A 163 4.61 12.23 -4.30
C LEU A 163 5.59 12.46 -5.46
N ARG A 164 5.20 12.06 -6.68
CA ARG A 164 5.85 12.50 -7.91
C ARG A 164 5.32 13.90 -8.20
N SER A 165 6.17 14.91 -8.05
CA SER A 165 5.89 16.20 -8.69
C SER A 165 5.68 15.95 -10.17
N ALA A 166 4.61 16.49 -10.75
CA ALA A 166 4.48 16.53 -12.19
C ALA A 166 5.76 17.13 -12.77
N PRO A 167 6.35 16.57 -13.85
CA PRO A 167 7.38 17.29 -14.56
C PRO A 167 6.73 18.60 -15.01
N SER A 168 7.21 19.73 -14.50
CA SER A 168 6.84 21.04 -15.02
C SER A 168 7.09 20.99 -16.52
N GLY A 169 6.03 21.15 -17.32
CA GLY A 169 6.09 21.05 -18.77
C GLY A 169 7.23 21.88 -19.34
N GLY A 170 8.28 21.19 -19.73
CA GLY A 170 9.42 21.68 -20.51
C GLY A 170 9.66 20.61 -21.55
N GLU A 171 9.39 20.99 -22.79
CA GLU A 171 9.43 20.19 -24.00
C GLU A 171 10.76 19.42 -24.14
N GLY A 172 10.67 18.11 -24.44
CA GLY A 172 11.72 17.29 -25.05
C GLY A 172 13.02 17.06 -24.27
N THR A 173 13.35 15.80 -24.01
CA THR A 173 14.54 15.12 -24.58
C THR A 173 14.75 13.80 -23.84
N ILE A 174 14.68 12.70 -24.59
CA ILE A 174 15.21 11.39 -24.21
C ILE A 174 16.73 11.48 -24.30
N VAL A 175 17.48 11.00 -23.30
CA VAL A 175 18.73 10.19 -23.41
C VAL A 175 19.37 10.00 -22.02
N ASP A 176 20.11 8.90 -21.95
CA ASP A 176 20.57 8.04 -20.87
C ASP A 176 21.88 8.44 -20.15
N GLU A 177 22.21 7.67 -19.12
CA GLU A 177 23.47 7.45 -18.40
C GLU A 177 24.72 8.22 -18.89
N THR A 178 25.20 9.15 -18.05
CA THR A 178 26.59 9.24 -17.55
C THR A 178 26.68 10.44 -16.62
N GLY A 179 27.24 10.24 -15.43
CA GLY A 179 27.43 11.28 -14.44
C GLY A 179 28.32 12.40 -14.97
N ASN A 180 27.78 13.61 -15.01
CA ASN A 180 28.50 14.81 -14.59
C ASN A 180 27.54 15.96 -14.31
N VAL A 181 27.81 16.64 -13.20
CA VAL A 181 27.08 17.82 -12.72
C VAL A 181 27.38 19.00 -13.64
N VAL A 182 26.34 19.62 -14.18
CA VAL A 182 26.38 21.00 -14.65
C VAL A 182 25.18 21.73 -14.06
N VAL A 183 25.45 22.67 -13.17
CA VAL A 183 24.46 23.58 -12.59
C VAL A 183 24.28 24.77 -13.55
N PRO A 184 23.05 25.11 -13.97
CA PRO A 184 22.76 26.44 -14.50
C PRO A 184 21.99 27.30 -13.47
N PRO A 185 21.99 28.63 -13.65
CA PRO A 185 21.91 29.59 -12.56
C PRO A 185 20.48 30.01 -12.19
N SER A 186 20.34 30.32 -10.89
CA SER A 186 19.36 31.22 -10.26
C SER A 186 18.14 31.66 -11.07
N SER A 187 16.98 31.12 -10.73
CA SER A 187 15.70 31.84 -10.81
C SER A 187 14.90 31.61 -9.52
N ASN A 188 15.04 32.57 -8.60
CA ASN A 188 14.10 32.97 -7.54
C ASN A 188 13.22 31.87 -6.90
N LEU A 189 13.80 31.13 -5.97
CA LEU A 189 13.05 30.43 -4.93
C LEU A 189 12.57 31.46 -3.91
N GLN A 190 11.31 31.91 -4.02
CA GLN A 190 10.63 32.52 -2.89
C GLN A 190 10.30 31.43 -1.86
N CYS A 191 11.24 31.23 -0.92
CA CYS A 191 10.96 30.55 0.34
C CYS A 191 9.98 31.42 1.15
N LEU A 192 8.69 31.12 1.09
CA LEU A 192 7.72 31.67 2.03
C LEU A 192 7.90 30.97 3.38
N SER A 193 8.76 31.54 4.22
CA SER A 193 8.80 31.28 5.65
C SER A 193 7.58 31.92 6.32
N GLN A 194 6.52 31.16 6.55
CA GLN A 194 5.49 31.58 7.51
C GLN A 194 5.81 31.00 8.88
N HIS A 195 6.57 31.78 9.66
CA HIS A 195 6.46 31.73 11.11
C HIS A 195 5.02 32.09 11.49
N ARG A 196 4.29 31.18 12.15
CA ARG A 196 3.19 31.61 13.01
C ARG A 196 3.13 30.78 14.29
N ALA A 197 3.08 31.52 15.38
CA ALA A 197 3.04 31.06 16.75
C ALA A 197 1.75 30.28 17.08
N ILE A 198 1.86 29.54 18.19
CA ILE A 198 0.93 28.60 18.80
C ILE A 198 -0.50 29.15 18.95
N ALA A 199 -1.50 28.34 18.56
CA ALA A 199 -2.81 28.26 19.21
C ALA A 199 -3.42 26.86 19.02
N PRO A 200 -4.02 26.24 20.06
CA PRO A 200 -4.63 24.91 19.97
C PRO A 200 -6.10 24.97 19.55
N SER A 201 -6.57 23.86 18.96
CA SER A 201 -7.97 23.43 18.74
C SER A 201 -8.60 23.63 17.35
N ALA A 202 -9.12 22.48 16.87
CA ALA A 202 -10.30 22.31 16.03
C ALA A 202 -10.37 23.00 14.66
N PHE A 203 -9.57 22.52 13.69
CA PHE A 203 -9.93 22.24 12.28
C PHE A 203 -8.63 22.10 11.48
N LYS A 204 -8.04 20.90 11.45
CA LYS A 204 -6.97 20.59 10.47
C LYS A 204 -7.64 20.27 9.13
N GLN A 205 -8.10 21.32 8.46
CA GLN A 205 -8.49 21.24 7.06
C GLN A 205 -7.21 21.27 6.21
N ASP A 206 -6.74 20.07 5.92
CA ASP A 206 -5.97 19.66 4.74
C ASP A 206 -4.93 20.66 4.18
N LEU A 207 -3.74 20.70 4.79
CA LEU A 207 -2.53 21.31 4.17
C LEU A 207 -1.95 20.46 3.02
N LEU A 208 -2.64 19.39 2.65
CA LEU A 208 -2.48 18.71 1.38
C LEU A 208 -3.83 18.70 0.65
N ALA A 209 -4.60 19.79 0.70
CA ALA A 209 -5.70 19.95 -0.23
C ALA A 209 -5.21 19.68 -1.66
N SER A 210 -6.02 18.95 -2.43
CA SER A 210 -5.79 18.55 -3.82
C SER A 210 -5.64 19.78 -4.73
N SER A 211 -4.53 20.48 -4.60
CA SER A 211 -4.15 21.64 -5.39
C SER A 211 -3.54 21.14 -6.69
N GLY A 212 -4.40 20.87 -7.67
CA GLY A 212 -4.09 20.97 -9.11
C GLY A 212 -2.88 20.21 -9.68
N GLY A 213 -2.26 19.28 -8.94
CA GLY A 213 -1.00 18.66 -9.32
C GLY A 213 -0.90 17.21 -8.88
N GLY A 214 -1.56 16.32 -9.65
CA GLY A 214 -1.17 14.93 -9.96
C GLY A 214 -0.72 13.95 -8.87
N THR A 215 -0.82 14.26 -7.58
CA THR A 215 -0.29 13.41 -6.50
C THR A 215 -1.42 12.76 -5.71
N HIS A 216 -1.74 11.52 -6.05
CA HIS A 216 -2.67 10.72 -5.25
C HIS A 216 -2.03 10.21 -3.97
N ARG A 217 -2.88 9.87 -2.99
CA ARG A 217 -2.50 9.29 -1.69
C ARG A 217 -2.87 7.83 -1.65
N CYS A 218 -2.02 7.00 -1.05
CA CYS A 218 -2.40 5.66 -0.65
C CYS A 218 -2.37 5.60 0.87
N CYS A 219 -3.45 5.12 1.46
CA CYS A 219 -3.60 5.00 2.89
C CYS A 219 -3.58 3.54 3.31
N VAL A 220 -3.48 3.36 4.62
CA VAL A 220 -3.59 2.06 5.27
C VAL A 220 -4.66 2.12 6.36
N TYR A 221 -5.43 1.05 6.50
CA TYR A 221 -6.15 0.75 7.73
C TYR A 221 -5.45 -0.43 8.40
N ILE A 222 -4.94 -0.23 9.61
CA ILE A 222 -4.29 -1.30 10.38
C ILE A 222 -5.33 -1.88 11.33
N ALA A 223 -5.63 -3.17 11.18
CA ALA A 223 -6.50 -3.89 12.09
C ALA A 223 -5.94 -3.82 13.52
N SER A 224 -6.79 -3.44 14.47
CA SER A 224 -6.45 -3.50 15.89
C SER A 224 -6.16 -4.94 16.31
N LYS A 225 -5.21 -5.13 17.25
CA LYS A 225 -4.81 -6.47 17.72
C LYS A 225 -5.94 -7.29 18.34
N ASN A 226 -7.06 -6.65 18.71
CA ASN A 226 -8.25 -7.28 19.25
C ASN A 226 -9.28 -7.69 18.18
N LYS A 227 -9.00 -7.45 16.89
CA LYS A 227 -9.87 -7.83 15.79
C LYS A 227 -9.29 -9.03 15.07
N TYR A 228 -10.12 -10.04 14.84
CA TYR A 228 -9.73 -11.18 14.03
C TYR A 228 -9.54 -10.74 12.57
N CYS A 229 -8.45 -11.12 11.93
CA CYS A 229 -8.18 -10.82 10.51
C CYS A 229 -7.13 -11.78 9.92
N HIS A 230 -7.59 -12.85 9.28
CA HIS A 230 -6.77 -13.93 8.73
C HIS A 230 -7.15 -14.25 7.28
N ARG A 231 -6.21 -14.83 6.54
CA ARG A 231 -6.37 -15.26 5.14
C ARG A 231 -6.29 -16.76 5.03
N LEU A 232 -7.30 -17.38 4.44
CA LEU A 232 -7.41 -18.82 4.23
C LEU A 232 -6.67 -19.25 2.95
N ASN A 233 -5.39 -18.90 2.83
CA ASN A 233 -4.59 -19.09 1.62
C ASN A 233 -3.49 -20.17 1.75
N SER A 234 -3.47 -20.90 2.87
CA SER A 234 -2.55 -22.01 3.11
C SER A 234 -3.20 -23.04 4.03
N ILE A 235 -2.71 -24.28 3.98
CA ILE A 235 -3.17 -25.35 4.88
C ILE A 235 -2.94 -24.96 6.34
N GLN A 236 -1.80 -24.34 6.65
CA GLN A 236 -1.51 -23.85 8.00
C GLN A 236 -2.53 -22.81 8.45
N ALA A 237 -2.84 -21.83 7.60
CA ALA A 237 -3.83 -20.80 7.91
C ALA A 237 -5.23 -21.40 8.08
N TYR A 238 -5.60 -22.41 7.28
CA TYR A 238 -6.86 -23.14 7.45
C TYR A 238 -6.93 -23.82 8.82
N CYS A 239 -5.88 -24.55 9.22
CA CYS A 239 -5.81 -25.20 10.54
C CYS A 239 -5.86 -24.18 11.69
N ASP A 240 -5.14 -23.07 11.56
CA ASP A 240 -5.14 -21.99 12.56
C ASP A 240 -6.53 -21.35 12.67
N ILE A 241 -7.17 -21.02 11.54
CA ILE A 241 -8.52 -20.45 11.51
C ILE A 241 -9.54 -21.42 12.12
N ASN A 242 -9.49 -22.70 11.78
CA ASN A 242 -10.42 -23.68 12.35
C ASN A 242 -10.26 -23.83 13.87
N ARG A 243 -9.04 -23.73 14.38
CA ARG A 243 -8.73 -23.75 15.81
C ARG A 243 -9.31 -22.53 16.52
N ASP A 244 -9.21 -21.37 15.88
CA ASP A 244 -9.61 -20.09 16.45
C ASP A 244 -11.13 -19.86 16.39
N VAL A 245 -11.78 -20.32 15.32
CA VAL A 245 -13.19 -20.04 15.03
C VAL A 245 -14.17 -21.01 15.70
N ARG A 246 -13.71 -22.17 16.22
CA ARG A 246 -14.52 -23.22 16.90
C ARG A 246 -16.03 -23.12 16.60
N ILE A 247 -16.42 -23.65 15.44
CA ILE A 247 -17.81 -24.02 15.15
C ILE A 247 -18.16 -25.25 16.00
#